data_AF-A0A971CPR6-F1
#
_entry.id   AF-A0A971CPR6-F1
#
_cell.length_a   1.000
_cell.length_b   1.000
_cell.length_c   1.000
_cell.angle_alpha   90.00
_cell.angle_beta   90.00
_cell.angle_gamma   90.00
#
_symmetry.space_group_name_H-M   'P 1'
#
loop_
_entity.id
_entity.type
_entity.pdbx_description
1 polymer ?
#
loop_
_entity_poly.entity_id
_entity_poly.type
_entity_poly.pdbx_seq_one_letter_code
_entity_poly.pdbx_strand_id
1 'polypeptide(L)'
;MAKRARDSGGSVNLFPFLSILICIIGCLTLIIVVMNLIAMSKGEGRTSEEVERAREFVLLEKEKEEKQKELDKLRQLIENLIQQNKDVITARDKLATLKTMLENQEDIDKSRAELIAKFNLLQTTNKKLVADEKFLQEEIKKKEAELAKREAPPEPAALRVRPSGSSATTRPYFAEISDRGVYLHHSLTGEPTAIPIASLNQSEEFINFLKGIAAEPYNRLIFLVRGTPGAMKTLREASSLVSGYNRANGTEIIPGRLPLPGEGKVDLQMFARFLKP
;
A
#
# COMPACT_ATOMS: atom_id res chain seq x y z
N MET A 1 -137.45 -50.21 91.96
CA MET A 1 -136.43 -50.91 92.77
C MET A 1 -135.15 -50.10 92.80
N ALA A 2 -134.44 -50.16 93.94
CA ALA A 2 -133.27 -49.37 94.38
C ALA A 2 -132.04 -49.41 93.43
N LYS A 3 -131.07 -48.48 93.45
CA LYS A 3 -130.10 -48.21 94.54
C LYS A 3 -129.28 -46.91 94.30
N ARG A 4 -128.84 -46.29 95.41
CA ARG A 4 -127.83 -45.20 95.51
C ARG A 4 -126.38 -45.75 95.58
N ALA A 5 -125.41 -44.90 95.18
CA ALA A 5 -124.02 -44.69 95.69
C ALA A 5 -123.03 -44.50 94.51
N ARG A 6 -121.95 -43.69 94.50
CA ARG A 6 -121.37 -42.59 95.31
C ARG A 6 -120.20 -42.02 94.46
N ASP A 7 -119.78 -40.79 94.78
CA ASP A 7 -118.70 -39.96 94.25
C ASP A 7 -117.31 -40.62 93.98
N SER A 8 -116.60 -40.15 92.94
CA SER A 8 -115.13 -40.21 92.79
C SER A 8 -114.64 -39.16 91.78
N GLY A 9 -113.92 -38.15 92.28
CA GLY A 9 -113.45 -36.98 91.55
C GLY A 9 -112.63 -37.26 90.28
N GLY A 10 -112.97 -36.53 89.21
CA GLY A 10 -112.21 -36.50 87.97
C GLY A 10 -111.26 -35.32 87.97
N SER A 11 -110.01 -35.54 88.37
CA SER A 11 -108.90 -34.62 88.11
C SER A 11 -108.77 -34.41 86.60
N VAL A 12 -109.05 -33.20 86.11
CA VAL A 12 -108.74 -32.81 84.74
C VAL A 12 -107.22 -32.80 84.61
N ASN A 13 -106.66 -33.75 83.88
CA ASN A 13 -105.22 -33.81 83.62
C ASN A 13 -104.77 -32.46 83.01
N LEU A 14 -103.89 -31.72 83.71
CA LEU A 14 -103.29 -30.46 83.22
C LEU A 14 -102.25 -30.70 82.11
N PHE A 15 -101.78 -31.95 81.97
CA PHE A 15 -100.71 -32.35 81.05
C PHE A 15 -100.99 -32.08 79.56
N PRO A 16 -102.20 -32.37 79.02
CA PRO A 16 -102.56 -32.05 77.64
C PRO A 16 -102.64 -30.55 77.37
N PHE A 17 -103.12 -29.76 78.35
CA PHE A 17 -103.28 -28.31 78.20
C PHE A 17 -101.92 -27.59 78.17
N LEU A 18 -100.98 -28.02 79.01
CA LEU A 18 -99.61 -27.49 79.01
C LEU A 18 -98.85 -27.87 77.72
N SER A 19 -99.04 -29.09 77.22
CA SER A 19 -98.42 -29.55 75.96
C SER A 19 -98.91 -28.75 74.75
N ILE A 20 -100.20 -28.46 74.65
CA ILE A 20 -100.77 -27.63 73.59
C ILE A 20 -100.24 -26.20 73.68
N LEU A 21 -100.16 -25.62 74.89
CA LEU A 21 -99.69 -24.24 75.08
C LEU A 21 -98.21 -24.08 74.73
N ILE A 22 -97.36 -25.03 75.13
CA ILE A 22 -95.93 -25.06 74.74
C ILE A 22 -95.78 -25.23 73.23
N CYS A 23 -96.61 -26.08 72.60
CA CYS A 23 -96.57 -26.29 71.15
C CYS A 23 -96.96 -25.02 70.38
N ILE A 24 -97.97 -24.27 70.84
CA ILE A 24 -98.39 -23.01 70.21
C ILE A 24 -97.29 -21.95 70.36
N ILE A 25 -96.70 -21.80 71.55
CA ILE A 25 -95.60 -20.86 71.77
C ILE A 25 -94.40 -21.24 70.90
N GLY A 26 -94.06 -22.53 70.79
CA GLY A 26 -92.97 -23.04 69.95
C GLY A 26 -93.21 -22.80 68.45
N CYS A 27 -94.43 -22.98 67.96
CA CYS A 27 -94.77 -22.67 66.57
C CYS A 27 -94.65 -21.17 66.30
N LEU A 28 -95.08 -20.32 67.24
CA LEU A 28 -95.03 -18.87 67.08
C LEU A 28 -93.60 -18.32 67.11
N THR A 29 -92.74 -18.84 68.00
CA THR A 29 -91.32 -18.45 68.04
C THR A 29 -90.58 -18.89 66.77
N LEU A 30 -90.88 -20.07 66.24
CA LEU A 30 -90.27 -20.56 64.99
C LEU A 30 -90.65 -19.68 63.79
N ILE A 31 -91.91 -19.23 63.71
CA ILE A 31 -92.34 -18.29 62.67
C ILE A 31 -91.60 -16.95 62.79
N ILE A 32 -91.45 -16.41 64.01
CA ILE A 32 -90.73 -15.14 64.23
C ILE A 32 -89.25 -15.26 63.83
N VAL A 33 -88.59 -16.37 64.17
CA VAL A 33 -87.19 -16.62 63.80
C VAL A 33 -87.04 -16.71 62.28
N VAL A 34 -87.93 -17.44 61.60
CA VAL A 34 -87.91 -17.53 60.14
C VAL A 34 -88.16 -16.16 59.50
N MET A 35 -89.08 -15.36 60.05
CA MET A 35 -89.40 -14.04 59.52
C MET A 35 -88.26 -13.04 59.72
N ASN A 36 -87.57 -13.07 60.87
CA ASN A 36 -86.36 -12.28 61.11
C ASN A 36 -85.19 -12.72 60.23
N LEU A 37 -85.02 -14.02 59.98
CA LEU A 37 -83.98 -14.54 59.11
C LEU A 37 -84.23 -14.17 57.63
N ILE A 38 -85.50 -14.19 57.19
CA ILE A 38 -85.91 -13.67 55.88
C ILE A 38 -85.68 -12.16 55.81
N ALA A 39 -85.98 -11.39 56.86
CA ALA A 39 -85.75 -9.95 56.91
C ALA A 39 -84.25 -9.60 56.87
N MET A 40 -83.40 -10.34 57.57
CA MET A 40 -81.94 -10.20 57.50
C MET A 40 -81.40 -10.57 56.11
N SER A 41 -81.89 -11.66 55.50
CA SER A 41 -81.48 -12.06 54.14
C SER A 41 -81.96 -11.11 53.04
N LYS A 42 -83.07 -10.38 53.26
CA LYS A 42 -83.58 -9.35 52.34
C LYS A 42 -82.95 -7.98 52.57
N GLY A 43 -82.30 -7.76 53.72
CA GLY A 43 -81.60 -6.52 54.07
C GLY A 43 -80.22 -6.38 53.44
N GLU A 44 -79.67 -7.46 52.87
CA GLU A 44 -78.37 -7.47 52.17
C GLU A 44 -78.55 -7.36 50.64
N GLY A 45 -79.47 -6.51 50.19
CA GLY A 45 -79.37 -5.99 48.83
C GLY A 45 -78.10 -5.13 48.73
N ARG A 46 -77.31 -5.31 47.66
CA ARG A 46 -76.12 -4.48 47.36
C ARG A 46 -76.42 -3.03 47.69
N THR A 47 -75.61 -2.42 48.54
CA THR A 47 -75.80 -1.02 48.95
C THR A 47 -75.73 -0.12 47.71
N SER A 48 -76.44 1.02 47.68
CA SER A 48 -76.44 1.94 46.53
C SER A 48 -75.01 2.31 46.10
N GLU A 49 -74.11 2.47 47.09
CA GLU A 49 -72.70 2.76 46.89
C GLU A 49 -71.91 1.62 46.20
N GLU A 50 -72.24 0.35 46.45
CA GLU A 50 -71.59 -0.79 45.78
C GLU A 50 -71.98 -0.87 44.30
N VAL A 51 -73.24 -0.53 43.98
CA VAL A 51 -73.73 -0.49 42.61
C VAL A 51 -73.10 0.67 41.84
N GLU A 52 -72.92 1.82 42.47
CA GLU A 52 -72.22 2.98 41.88
C GLU A 52 -70.73 2.68 41.66
N ARG A 53 -70.02 2.13 42.65
CA ARG A 53 -68.62 1.70 42.49
C ARG A 53 -68.44 0.67 41.36
N ALA A 54 -69.37 -0.27 41.22
CA ALA A 54 -69.33 -1.24 40.12
C ALA A 54 -69.54 -0.58 38.74
N ARG A 55 -70.40 0.44 38.65
CA ARG A 55 -70.59 1.21 37.41
C ARG A 55 -69.36 2.05 37.06
N GLU A 56 -68.77 2.70 38.05
CA GLU A 56 -67.52 3.46 37.89
C GLU A 56 -66.37 2.55 37.45
N PHE A 57 -66.24 1.36 38.04
CA PHE A 57 -65.24 0.38 37.65
C PHE A 57 -65.38 -0.03 36.18
N VAL A 58 -66.61 -0.31 35.71
CA VAL A 58 -66.87 -0.67 34.31
C VAL A 58 -66.56 0.50 33.36
N LEU A 59 -66.84 1.75 33.76
CA LEU A 59 -66.50 2.93 32.97
C LEU A 59 -64.97 3.13 32.90
N LEU A 60 -64.28 2.98 34.02
CA LEU A 60 -62.82 3.04 34.10
C LEU A 60 -62.14 1.94 33.28
N GLU A 61 -62.69 0.72 33.26
CA GLU A 61 -62.19 -0.36 32.40
C GLU A 61 -62.34 -0.02 30.92
N LYS A 62 -63.49 0.54 30.50
CA LYS A 62 -63.70 0.99 29.11
C LYS A 62 -62.75 2.10 28.72
N GLU A 63 -62.58 3.13 29.57
CA GLU A 63 -61.62 4.20 29.31
C GLU A 63 -60.18 3.68 29.21
N LYS A 64 -59.83 2.72 30.08
CA LYS A 64 -58.51 2.08 30.03
C LYS A 64 -58.32 1.35 28.72
N GLU A 65 -59.32 0.59 28.27
CA GLU A 65 -59.26 -0.15 27.01
C GLU A 65 -59.15 0.79 25.79
N GLU A 66 -59.90 1.91 25.78
CA GLU A 66 -59.81 2.93 24.73
C GLU A 66 -58.45 3.60 24.69
N LYS A 67 -57.93 4.04 25.85
CA LYS A 67 -56.58 4.61 25.97
C LYS A 67 -55.51 3.60 25.57
N GLN A 68 -55.68 2.31 25.89
CA GLN A 68 -54.78 1.25 25.44
C GLN A 68 -54.76 1.14 23.91
N LYS A 69 -55.94 1.16 23.26
CA LYS A 69 -56.06 1.13 21.79
C LYS A 69 -55.44 2.37 21.14
N GLU A 70 -55.59 3.54 21.74
CA GLU A 70 -54.95 4.77 21.26
C GLU A 70 -53.42 4.71 21.39
N LEU A 71 -52.90 4.20 22.51
CA LEU A 71 -51.47 3.97 22.70
C LEU A 71 -50.91 3.00 21.66
N ASP A 72 -51.62 1.93 21.35
CA ASP A 72 -51.19 0.96 20.33
C ASP A 72 -51.18 1.58 18.93
N LYS A 73 -52.19 2.39 18.58
CA LYS A 73 -52.21 3.15 17.32
C LYS A 73 -51.05 4.15 17.24
N LEU A 74 -50.79 4.88 18.31
CA LEU A 74 -49.67 5.84 18.40
C LEU A 74 -48.33 5.13 18.26
N ARG A 75 -48.15 3.97 18.89
CA ARG A 75 -46.94 3.14 18.74
C ARG A 75 -46.73 2.69 17.31
N GLN A 76 -47.77 2.20 16.64
CA GLN A 76 -47.70 1.83 15.22
C GLN A 76 -47.33 3.02 14.33
N LEU A 77 -47.89 4.20 14.61
CA LEU A 77 -47.59 5.41 13.85
C LEU A 77 -46.12 5.86 14.05
N ILE A 78 -45.61 5.78 15.28
CA ILE A 78 -44.20 6.06 15.59
C ILE A 78 -43.29 5.08 14.87
N GLU A 79 -43.59 3.78 14.89
CA GLU A 79 -42.80 2.76 14.19
C GLU A 79 -42.75 3.02 12.68
N ASN A 80 -43.90 3.37 12.08
CA ASN A 80 -43.99 3.73 10.66
C ASN A 80 -43.17 4.99 10.34
N LEU A 81 -43.22 6.01 11.19
CA LEU A 81 -42.42 7.23 11.01
C LEU A 81 -40.93 6.96 11.13
N ILE A 82 -40.51 6.10 12.08
CA ILE A 82 -39.12 5.69 12.23
C ILE A 82 -38.66 4.97 10.96
N GLN A 83 -39.48 4.06 10.43
CA GLN A 83 -39.15 3.32 9.22
C GLN A 83 -39.04 4.24 8.00
N GLN A 84 -39.99 5.16 7.82
CA GLN A 84 -39.94 6.16 6.77
C GLN A 84 -38.69 7.05 6.88
N ASN A 85 -38.31 7.45 8.08
CA ASN A 85 -37.11 8.27 8.29
C ASN A 85 -35.84 7.50 7.91
N LYS A 86 -35.74 6.21 8.30
CA LYS A 86 -34.65 5.33 7.87
C LYS A 86 -34.59 5.22 6.34
N ASP A 87 -35.73 5.00 5.68
CA ASP A 87 -35.79 4.88 4.23
C ASP A 87 -35.35 6.19 3.55
N VAL A 88 -35.77 7.35 4.06
CA VAL A 88 -35.34 8.67 3.57
C VAL A 88 -33.84 8.88 3.74
N ILE A 89 -33.25 8.49 4.88
CA ILE A 89 -31.81 8.58 5.11
C ILE A 89 -31.07 7.71 4.09
N THR A 90 -31.48 6.44 3.91
CA THR A 90 -30.82 5.56 2.93
C THR A 90 -30.96 6.05 1.50
N ALA A 91 -32.10 6.63 1.13
CA ALA A 91 -32.29 7.23 -0.20
C ALA A 91 -31.38 8.45 -0.40
N ARG A 92 -31.21 9.28 0.63
CA ARG A 92 -30.30 10.42 0.61
C ARG A 92 -28.83 9.98 0.47
N ASP A 93 -28.41 8.95 1.17
CA ASP A 93 -27.04 8.41 1.07
C ASP A 93 -26.76 7.83 -0.32
N LYS A 94 -27.74 7.11 -0.89
CA LYS A 94 -27.68 6.64 -2.28
C LYS A 94 -27.58 7.80 -3.27
N LEU A 95 -28.34 8.88 -3.08
CA LEU A 95 -28.23 10.05 -3.94
C LEU A 95 -26.88 10.75 -3.81
N ALA A 96 -26.33 10.85 -2.60
CA ALA A 96 -25.01 11.43 -2.37
C ALA A 96 -23.92 10.62 -3.10
N THR A 97 -23.95 9.30 -2.99
CA THR A 97 -23.00 8.41 -3.69
C THR A 97 -23.15 8.45 -5.21
N LEU A 98 -24.38 8.51 -5.74
CA LEU A 98 -24.60 8.67 -7.17
C LEU A 98 -24.09 10.04 -7.68
N LYS A 99 -24.25 11.10 -6.89
CA LYS A 99 -23.74 12.43 -7.24
C LYS A 99 -22.21 12.46 -7.30
N THR A 100 -21.52 11.85 -6.33
CA THR A 100 -20.05 11.77 -6.36
C THR A 100 -19.54 10.93 -7.53
N MET A 101 -20.24 9.84 -7.89
CA MET A 101 -19.92 9.08 -9.10
C MET A 101 -20.07 9.90 -10.38
N LEU A 102 -21.13 10.73 -10.47
CA LEU A 102 -21.36 11.59 -11.63
C LEU A 102 -20.33 12.72 -11.72
N GLU A 103 -19.96 13.35 -10.61
CA GLU A 103 -18.89 14.37 -10.57
C GLU A 103 -17.54 13.78 -11.03
N ASN A 104 -17.24 12.55 -10.62
CA ASN A 104 -16.05 11.83 -11.08
C ASN A 104 -16.10 11.44 -12.57
N GLN A 105 -17.27 11.49 -13.21
CA GLN A 105 -17.43 11.08 -14.60
C GLN A 105 -16.81 12.09 -15.58
N GLU A 106 -16.81 13.38 -15.26
CA GLU A 106 -16.12 14.40 -16.05
C GLU A 106 -14.60 14.14 -16.11
N ASP A 107 -14.01 13.71 -15.00
CA ASP A 107 -12.59 13.38 -14.93
C ASP A 107 -12.29 12.06 -15.66
N ILE A 108 -13.21 11.09 -15.59
CA ILE A 108 -13.13 9.88 -16.42
C ILE A 108 -13.17 10.23 -17.91
N ASP A 109 -14.05 11.13 -18.33
CA ASP A 109 -14.17 11.51 -19.74
C ASP A 109 -12.97 12.33 -20.23
N LYS A 110 -12.40 13.22 -19.41
CA LYS A 110 -11.11 13.86 -19.70
C LYS A 110 -9.99 12.84 -19.85
N SER A 111 -9.88 11.88 -18.93
CA SER A 111 -8.86 10.83 -18.98
C SER A 111 -8.99 9.95 -20.23
N ARG A 112 -10.23 9.65 -20.66
CA ARG A 112 -10.51 8.93 -21.90
C ARG A 112 -10.07 9.72 -23.13
N ALA A 113 -10.38 11.01 -23.19
CA ALA A 113 -9.98 11.88 -24.29
C ALA A 113 -8.44 11.97 -24.40
N GLU A 114 -7.73 12.12 -23.27
CA GLU A 114 -6.27 12.09 -23.23
C GLU A 114 -5.70 10.75 -23.69
N LEU A 115 -6.31 9.64 -23.28
CA LEU A 115 -5.86 8.30 -23.66
C LEU A 115 -6.03 8.07 -25.16
N ILE A 116 -7.13 8.52 -25.74
CA ILE A 116 -7.37 8.47 -27.19
C ILE A 116 -6.33 9.32 -27.94
N ALA A 117 -6.03 10.53 -27.46
CA ALA A 117 -5.01 11.39 -28.06
C ALA A 117 -3.61 10.74 -28.02
N LYS A 118 -3.22 10.16 -26.87
CA LYS A 118 -1.96 9.42 -26.73
C LYS A 118 -1.92 8.20 -27.64
N PHE A 119 -3.01 7.45 -27.74
CA PHE A 119 -3.11 6.30 -28.62
C PHE A 119 -2.91 6.68 -30.10
N ASN A 120 -3.58 7.74 -30.56
CA ASN A 120 -3.43 8.25 -31.93
C ASN A 120 -1.99 8.72 -32.19
N LEU A 121 -1.38 9.43 -31.24
CA LEU A 121 0.01 9.86 -31.34
C LEU A 121 0.93 8.64 -31.48
N LEU A 122 0.80 7.65 -30.59
CA LEU A 122 1.59 6.40 -30.64
C LEU A 122 1.40 5.64 -31.96
N GLN A 123 0.18 5.61 -32.49
CA GLN A 123 -0.09 4.98 -33.78
C GLN A 123 0.63 5.71 -34.93
N THR A 124 0.67 7.04 -34.91
CA THR A 124 1.39 7.83 -35.92
C THR A 124 2.90 7.69 -35.80
N THR A 125 3.45 7.69 -34.57
CA THR A 125 4.90 7.51 -34.36
C THR A 125 5.33 6.11 -34.75
N ASN A 126 4.55 5.09 -34.42
CA ASN A 126 4.86 3.71 -34.81
C ASN A 126 4.87 3.55 -36.33
N LYS A 127 3.91 4.16 -37.05
CA LYS A 127 3.94 4.18 -38.53
C LYS A 127 5.20 4.84 -39.10
N LYS A 128 5.68 5.93 -38.49
CA LYS A 128 6.94 6.59 -38.89
C LYS A 128 8.14 5.70 -38.61
N LEU A 129 8.24 5.13 -37.41
CA LEU A 129 9.33 4.24 -37.03
C LEU A 129 9.41 3.01 -37.95
N VAL A 130 8.28 2.42 -38.33
CA VAL A 130 8.26 1.30 -39.30
C VAL A 130 8.74 1.74 -40.69
N ALA A 131 8.42 2.97 -41.12
CA ALA A 131 8.92 3.51 -42.38
C ALA A 131 10.43 3.79 -42.32
N ASP A 132 10.89 4.39 -41.22
CA ASP A 132 12.32 4.67 -40.96
C ASP A 132 13.13 3.38 -40.84
N GLU A 133 12.59 2.35 -40.18
CA GLU A 133 13.22 1.03 -40.08
C GLU A 133 13.43 0.42 -41.46
N LYS A 134 12.41 0.45 -42.33
CA LYS A 134 12.54 -0.05 -43.71
C LYS A 134 13.60 0.72 -44.49
N PHE A 135 13.62 2.05 -44.38
CA PHE A 135 14.61 2.89 -45.03
C PHE A 135 16.03 2.55 -44.55
N LEU A 136 16.23 2.44 -43.22
CA LEU A 136 17.52 2.09 -42.63
C LEU A 136 17.96 0.68 -43.02
N GLN A 137 17.05 -0.30 -43.09
CA GLN A 137 17.37 -1.64 -43.57
C GLN A 137 17.83 -1.64 -45.04
N GLU A 138 17.22 -0.83 -45.90
CA GLU A 138 17.68 -0.67 -47.28
C GLU A 138 19.06 0.01 -47.34
N GLU A 139 19.31 1.01 -46.50
CA GLU A 139 20.61 1.68 -46.43
C GLU A 139 21.70 0.78 -45.87
N ILE A 140 21.40 -0.04 -44.86
CA ILE A 140 22.29 -1.07 -44.32
C ILE A 140 22.63 -2.07 -45.42
N LYS A 141 21.64 -2.60 -46.15
CA LYS A 141 21.90 -3.53 -47.27
C LYS A 141 22.80 -2.90 -48.35
N LYS A 142 22.62 -1.62 -48.66
CA LYS A 142 23.49 -0.89 -49.61
C LYS A 142 24.91 -0.78 -49.06
N LYS A 143 25.07 -0.37 -47.80
CA LYS A 143 26.39 -0.25 -47.16
C LYS A 143 27.07 -1.60 -46.96
N GLU A 144 26.33 -2.65 -46.64
CA GLU A 144 26.84 -4.02 -46.58
C GLU A 144 27.29 -4.51 -47.96
N ALA A 145 26.55 -4.21 -49.02
CA ALA A 145 26.98 -4.52 -50.39
C ALA A 145 28.22 -3.71 -50.80
N GLU A 146 28.37 -2.46 -50.35
CA GLU A 146 29.59 -1.68 -50.54
C GLU A 146 30.76 -2.20 -49.72
N LEU A 147 30.53 -2.65 -48.48
CA LEU A 147 31.54 -3.28 -47.62
C LEU A 147 31.95 -4.65 -48.15
N ALA A 148 31.03 -5.46 -48.67
CA ALA A 148 31.34 -6.75 -49.29
C ALA A 148 32.18 -6.59 -50.58
N LYS A 149 32.01 -5.48 -51.30
CA LYS A 149 32.87 -5.10 -52.44
C LYS A 149 34.25 -4.60 -52.00
N ARG A 150 34.43 -4.25 -50.72
CA ARG A 150 35.72 -3.92 -50.11
C ARG A 150 36.27 -5.18 -49.45
N GLU A 151 36.92 -6.03 -50.23
CA GLU A 151 37.62 -7.20 -49.70
C GLU A 151 38.73 -6.74 -48.73
N ALA A 152 38.49 -6.97 -47.44
CA ALA A 152 39.28 -6.63 -46.24
C ALA A 152 39.07 -5.21 -45.64
N PRO A 153 38.83 -5.12 -44.31
CA PRO A 153 38.99 -3.86 -43.57
C PRO A 153 40.41 -3.33 -43.79
N PRO A 154 40.62 -2.02 -43.97
CA PRO A 154 41.98 -1.49 -43.92
C PRO A 154 42.60 -1.89 -42.58
N GLU A 155 43.80 -2.47 -42.61
CA GLU A 155 44.54 -2.80 -41.40
C GLU A 155 44.52 -1.58 -40.46
N PRO A 156 44.22 -1.75 -39.15
CA PRO A 156 44.12 -0.64 -38.23
C PRO A 156 45.42 0.16 -38.32
N ALA A 157 45.31 1.41 -38.78
CA ALA A 157 46.46 2.26 -39.03
C ALA A 157 47.34 2.29 -37.78
N ALA A 158 48.50 1.65 -37.85
CA ALA A 158 49.45 1.61 -36.74
C ALA A 158 49.88 3.05 -36.43
N LEU A 159 49.72 3.44 -35.17
CA LEU A 159 50.01 4.80 -34.74
C LEU A 159 51.52 4.91 -34.51
N ARG A 160 52.24 5.28 -35.57
CA ARG A 160 53.70 5.36 -35.58
C ARG A 160 54.18 6.59 -34.82
N VAL A 161 54.77 6.36 -33.65
CA VAL A 161 55.35 7.43 -32.83
C VAL A 161 56.67 7.87 -33.47
N ARG A 162 56.78 9.16 -33.82
CA ARG A 162 58.00 9.73 -34.38
C ARG A 162 58.86 10.43 -33.32
N PRO A 163 60.18 10.25 -33.31
CA PRO A 163 61.05 11.07 -32.48
C PRO A 163 60.96 12.52 -32.97
N SER A 164 60.59 13.44 -32.09
CA SER A 164 60.64 14.88 -32.36
C SER A 164 61.62 15.55 -31.41
N GLY A 165 62.66 16.21 -31.95
CA GLY A 165 63.65 16.98 -31.19
C GLY A 165 65.10 16.56 -31.42
N SER A 166 66.04 17.46 -31.14
CA SER A 166 67.48 17.33 -31.45
C SER A 166 68.31 16.50 -30.47
N SER A 167 67.73 15.85 -29.47
CA SER A 167 68.52 15.09 -28.47
C SER A 167 68.70 13.64 -28.89
N ALA A 168 69.83 13.35 -29.56
CA ALA A 168 70.23 11.99 -29.90
C ALA A 168 70.74 11.18 -28.69
N THR A 169 71.00 11.84 -27.56
CA THR A 169 71.69 11.28 -26.38
C THR A 169 70.75 10.89 -25.24
N THR A 170 69.47 11.24 -25.29
CA THR A 170 68.49 10.91 -24.26
C THR A 170 67.84 9.56 -24.54
N ARG A 171 67.78 8.66 -23.55
CA ARG A 171 67.10 7.37 -23.70
C ARG A 171 65.62 7.49 -23.29
N PRO A 172 64.67 7.32 -24.23
CA PRO A 172 63.25 7.38 -23.93
C PRO A 172 62.72 6.05 -23.38
N TYR A 173 61.86 6.17 -22.37
CA TYR A 173 61.05 5.09 -21.79
C TYR A 173 59.59 5.42 -22.02
N PHE A 174 58.77 4.44 -22.39
CA PHE A 174 57.40 4.70 -22.81
C PHE A 174 56.39 4.09 -21.83
N ALA A 175 55.44 4.93 -21.41
CA ALA A 175 54.27 4.48 -20.66
C ALA A 175 53.02 5.05 -21.34
N GLU A 176 52.11 4.19 -21.77
CA GLU A 176 50.85 4.59 -22.36
C GLU A 176 49.79 4.81 -21.28
N ILE A 177 49.02 5.87 -21.43
CA ILE A 177 48.01 6.32 -20.48
C ILE A 177 46.64 6.30 -21.14
N SER A 178 45.71 5.54 -20.57
CA SER A 178 44.29 5.54 -20.91
C SER A 178 43.42 5.75 -19.67
N ASP A 179 42.13 5.94 -19.89
CA ASP A 179 41.08 5.86 -18.87
C ASP A 179 40.97 4.52 -18.13
N ARG A 180 41.54 3.43 -18.66
CA ARG A 180 41.54 2.10 -18.04
C ARG A 180 42.77 1.82 -17.18
N GLY A 181 43.90 2.47 -17.47
CA GLY A 181 45.16 2.17 -16.80
C GLY A 181 46.40 2.76 -17.45
N VAL A 182 47.55 2.34 -16.92
CA VAL A 182 48.89 2.66 -17.41
C VAL A 182 49.49 1.40 -18.02
N TYR A 183 49.99 1.48 -19.25
CA TYR A 183 50.57 0.36 -19.98
C TYR A 183 52.07 0.59 -20.18
N LEU A 184 52.91 -0.27 -19.63
CA LEU A 184 54.37 -0.13 -19.69
C LEU A 184 54.94 -0.85 -20.91
N HIS A 185 55.60 -0.09 -21.78
CA HIS A 185 56.19 -0.61 -23.02
C HIS A 185 57.67 -0.94 -22.79
N HIS A 186 57.98 -2.21 -22.47
CA HIS A 186 59.34 -2.70 -22.20
C HIS A 186 60.04 -3.30 -23.44
N SER A 187 59.27 -3.78 -24.40
CA SER A 187 59.78 -4.49 -25.58
C SER A 187 59.08 -4.00 -26.84
N LEU A 188 59.67 -4.26 -28.00
CA LEU A 188 59.11 -3.87 -29.29
C LEU A 188 57.98 -4.82 -29.75
N THR A 189 58.08 -6.09 -29.38
CA THR A 189 57.20 -7.17 -29.86
C THR A 189 56.26 -7.73 -28.79
N GLY A 190 56.59 -7.57 -27.51
CA GLY A 190 55.76 -8.03 -26.39
C GLY A 190 54.60 -7.10 -26.08
N GLU A 191 53.54 -7.67 -25.50
CA GLU A 191 52.41 -6.89 -25.00
C GLU A 191 52.85 -6.00 -23.83
N PRO A 192 52.34 -4.76 -23.73
CA PRO A 192 52.71 -3.88 -22.65
C PRO A 192 52.11 -4.35 -21.33
N THR A 193 52.86 -4.22 -20.24
CA THR A 193 52.38 -4.59 -18.91
C THR A 193 51.28 -3.63 -18.49
N ALA A 194 50.05 -4.14 -18.33
CA ALA A 194 48.88 -3.34 -18.00
C ALA A 194 48.72 -3.17 -16.48
N ILE A 195 48.75 -1.93 -16.01
CA ILE A 195 48.59 -1.57 -14.60
C ILE A 195 47.26 -0.82 -14.44
N PRO A 196 46.27 -1.40 -13.73
CA PRO A 196 45.02 -0.71 -13.42
C PRO A 196 45.25 0.55 -12.58
N ILE A 197 44.43 1.58 -12.80
CA ILE A 197 44.53 2.88 -12.09
C ILE A 197 44.47 2.69 -10.58
N ALA A 198 43.55 1.84 -10.10
CA ALA A 198 43.35 1.60 -8.68
C ALA A 198 44.59 1.05 -7.96
N SER A 199 45.41 0.27 -8.66
CA SER A 199 46.62 -0.35 -8.13
C SER A 199 47.90 0.44 -8.43
N LEU A 200 47.83 1.55 -9.16
CA LEU A 200 49.00 2.26 -9.66
C LEU A 200 49.95 2.74 -8.54
N ASN A 201 49.40 3.22 -7.42
CA ASN A 201 50.18 3.70 -6.28
C ASN A 201 50.94 2.60 -5.53
N GLN A 202 50.48 1.35 -5.65
CA GLN A 202 51.03 0.18 -4.93
C GLN A 202 51.72 -0.80 -5.89
N SER A 203 51.75 -0.49 -7.19
CA SER A 203 52.30 -1.39 -8.20
C SER A 203 53.82 -1.47 -8.07
N GLU A 204 54.31 -2.66 -7.71
CA GLU A 204 55.74 -2.96 -7.72
C GLU A 204 56.34 -2.85 -9.13
N GLU A 205 55.56 -3.19 -10.16
CA GLU A 205 55.96 -3.11 -11.57
C GLU A 205 56.25 -1.66 -11.98
N PHE A 206 55.37 -0.72 -11.59
CA PHE A 206 55.58 0.70 -11.86
C PHE A 206 56.80 1.23 -11.10
N ILE A 207 56.97 0.84 -9.84
CA ILE A 207 58.12 1.26 -9.03
C ILE A 207 59.44 0.70 -9.60
N ASN A 208 59.45 -0.57 -10.02
CA ASN A 208 60.63 -1.20 -10.63
C ASN A 208 60.96 -0.59 -11.99
N PHE A 209 59.94 -0.17 -12.75
CA PHE A 209 60.15 0.62 -13.96
C PHE A 209 60.82 1.96 -13.66
N LEU A 210 60.36 2.71 -12.65
CA LEU A 210 61.01 3.96 -12.24
C LEU A 210 62.44 3.76 -11.73
N LYS A 211 62.71 2.67 -10.98
CA LYS A 211 64.07 2.29 -10.57
C LYS A 211 64.97 2.05 -11.78
N GLY A 212 64.49 1.31 -12.78
CA GLY A 212 65.23 1.03 -14.01
C GLY A 212 65.54 2.30 -14.80
N ILE A 213 64.58 3.23 -14.88
CA ILE A 213 64.78 4.54 -15.48
C ILE A 213 65.87 5.31 -14.71
N ALA A 214 65.71 5.45 -13.39
CA ALA A 214 66.62 6.22 -12.54
C ALA A 214 68.07 5.70 -12.52
N ALA A 215 68.29 4.41 -12.75
CA ALA A 215 69.62 3.80 -12.79
C ALA A 215 70.47 4.27 -13.98
N GLU A 216 69.84 4.84 -15.02
CA GLU A 216 70.53 5.25 -16.25
C GLU A 216 70.67 6.77 -16.37
N PRO A 217 71.84 7.29 -16.77
CA PRO A 217 72.03 8.71 -17.02
C PRO A 217 71.30 9.14 -18.32
N TYR A 218 70.84 10.39 -18.37
CA TYR A 218 70.11 10.96 -19.52
C TYR A 218 68.82 10.19 -19.88
N ASN A 219 68.06 9.82 -18.87
CA ASN A 219 66.79 9.11 -19.01
C ASN A 219 65.62 10.08 -19.29
N ARG A 220 64.57 9.60 -19.97
CA ARG A 220 63.32 10.36 -20.11
C ARG A 220 62.12 9.44 -20.16
N LEU A 221 61.15 9.68 -19.29
CA LEU A 221 59.87 8.98 -19.33
C LEU A 221 58.92 9.74 -20.25
N ILE A 222 58.35 9.09 -21.26
CA ILE A 222 57.39 9.68 -22.20
C ILE A 222 56.04 9.02 -21.95
N PHE A 223 55.08 9.82 -21.51
CA PHE A 223 53.69 9.41 -21.42
C PHE A 223 53.00 9.54 -22.77
N LEU A 224 52.57 8.41 -23.32
CA LEU A 224 51.75 8.35 -24.53
C LEU A 224 50.28 8.44 -24.13
N VAL A 225 49.66 9.60 -24.32
CA VAL A 225 48.33 9.91 -23.76
C VAL A 225 47.25 9.68 -24.80
N ARG A 226 46.34 8.74 -24.54
CA ARG A 226 45.17 8.49 -25.39
C ARG A 226 44.14 9.61 -25.28
N GLY A 227 43.39 9.85 -26.36
CA GLY A 227 42.30 10.82 -26.41
C GLY A 227 41.02 10.43 -25.64
N THR A 228 41.09 9.46 -24.73
CA THR A 228 39.93 9.01 -23.93
C THR A 228 39.60 10.00 -22.81
N PRO A 229 38.31 10.18 -22.42
CA PRO A 229 37.90 11.18 -21.43
C PRO A 229 38.62 11.12 -20.07
N GLY A 230 39.04 9.92 -19.64
CA GLY A 230 39.71 9.68 -18.35
C GLY A 230 41.24 9.78 -18.36
N ALA A 231 41.89 9.81 -19.53
CA ALA A 231 43.36 9.70 -19.62
C ALA A 231 44.12 10.84 -18.94
N MET A 232 43.56 12.06 -18.94
CA MET A 232 44.19 13.20 -18.28
C MET A 232 44.23 13.08 -16.75
N LYS A 233 43.24 12.40 -16.16
CA LYS A 233 43.22 12.12 -14.72
C LYS A 233 44.32 11.10 -14.39
N THR A 234 44.37 10.00 -15.12
CA THR A 234 45.41 8.96 -14.99
C THR A 234 46.82 9.54 -15.18
N LEU A 235 47.00 10.44 -16.15
CA LEU A 235 48.27 11.13 -16.39
C LEU A 235 48.72 11.95 -15.18
N ARG A 236 47.79 12.68 -14.55
CA ARG A 236 48.09 13.49 -13.37
C ARG A 236 48.51 12.62 -12.20
N GLU A 237 47.82 11.51 -11.98
CA GLU A 237 48.14 10.53 -10.93
C GLU A 237 49.52 9.89 -11.17
N ALA A 238 49.76 9.39 -12.38
CA ALA A 238 51.07 8.82 -12.76
C ALA A 238 52.21 9.86 -12.65
N SER A 239 51.99 11.09 -13.09
CA SER A 239 52.99 12.18 -12.97
C SER A 239 53.28 12.55 -11.51
N SER A 240 52.25 12.50 -10.64
CA SER A 240 52.39 12.75 -9.21
C SER A 240 53.28 11.69 -8.55
N LEU A 241 53.09 10.42 -8.91
CA LEU A 241 53.91 9.31 -8.44
C LEU A 241 55.37 9.44 -8.85
N VAL A 242 55.65 9.79 -10.12
CA VAL A 242 57.02 10.03 -10.60
C VAL A 242 57.67 11.17 -9.79
N SER A 243 56.93 12.25 -9.55
CA SER A 243 57.41 13.39 -8.77
C SER A 243 57.65 13.02 -7.29
N GLY A 244 56.80 12.17 -6.72
CA GLY A 244 56.98 11.60 -5.38
C GLY A 244 58.22 10.72 -5.29
N TYR A 245 58.41 9.83 -6.27
CA TYR A 245 59.56 8.95 -6.37
C TYR A 245 60.88 9.73 -6.49
N ASN A 246 60.92 10.77 -7.33
CA ASN A 246 62.08 11.65 -7.48
C ASN A 246 62.47 12.33 -6.17
N ARG A 247 61.48 12.85 -5.43
CA ARG A 247 61.73 13.49 -4.12
C ARG A 247 62.21 12.50 -3.06
N ALA A 248 61.67 11.28 -3.05
CA ALA A 248 62.02 10.26 -2.06
C ALA A 248 63.42 9.67 -2.28
N ASN A 249 63.83 9.52 -3.54
CA ASN A 249 65.07 8.81 -3.90
C ASN A 249 66.19 9.72 -4.43
N GLY A 250 65.96 11.04 -4.51
CA GLY A 250 66.92 12.00 -5.05
C GLY A 250 67.20 11.83 -6.55
N THR A 251 66.24 11.27 -7.30
CA THR A 251 66.38 10.99 -8.74
C THR A 251 65.78 12.11 -9.59
N GLU A 252 66.23 12.23 -10.85
CA GLU A 252 65.75 13.26 -11.78
C GLU A 252 65.09 12.65 -13.02
N ILE A 253 64.02 11.87 -12.82
CA ILE A 253 63.23 11.36 -13.95
C ILE A 253 62.36 12.49 -14.51
N ILE A 254 62.58 12.87 -15.77
CA ILE A 254 61.84 13.95 -16.44
C ILE A 254 60.66 13.37 -17.26
N PRO A 255 59.40 13.59 -16.87
CA PRO A 255 58.24 13.14 -17.65
C PRO A 255 57.93 14.08 -18.84
N GLY A 256 57.95 13.53 -20.05
CA GLY A 256 57.40 14.12 -21.27
C GLY A 256 55.99 13.61 -21.56
N ARG A 257 55.26 14.30 -22.43
CA ARG A 257 53.88 13.96 -22.81
C ARG A 257 53.74 14.00 -24.32
N LEU A 258 53.14 12.96 -24.88
CA LEU A 258 52.83 12.89 -26.30
C LEU A 258 51.37 12.44 -26.49
N PRO A 259 50.49 13.30 -27.04
CA PRO A 259 49.12 12.90 -27.33
C PRO A 259 49.07 11.94 -28.53
N LEU A 260 48.30 10.86 -28.41
CA LEU A 260 48.06 9.90 -29.49
C LEU A 260 46.66 10.14 -30.11
N PRO A 261 46.58 10.48 -31.41
CA PRO A 261 45.30 10.61 -32.11
C PRO A 261 44.71 9.22 -32.42
N GLY A 262 43.92 8.67 -31.49
CA GLY A 262 43.12 7.45 -31.70
C GLY A 262 43.53 6.25 -30.83
N GLU A 263 42.87 5.11 -31.10
CA GLU A 263 42.94 3.88 -30.31
C GLU A 263 43.76 2.75 -30.98
N GLY A 264 44.39 3.03 -32.12
CA GLY A 264 45.21 2.06 -32.84
C GLY A 264 46.43 1.57 -32.03
N LYS A 265 46.98 0.42 -32.41
CA LYS A 265 48.20 -0.13 -31.79
C LYS A 265 49.35 0.86 -31.93
N VAL A 266 50.05 1.11 -30.83
CA VAL A 266 51.22 1.99 -30.82
C VAL A 266 52.37 1.25 -31.50
N ASP A 267 52.98 1.88 -32.50
CA ASP A 267 54.20 1.38 -33.14
C ASP A 267 55.41 2.21 -32.67
N LEU A 268 56.32 1.53 -31.96
CA LEU A 268 57.56 2.07 -31.41
C LEU A 268 58.81 1.58 -32.17
N GLN A 269 58.68 1.02 -33.39
CA GLN A 269 59.80 0.48 -34.18
C GLN A 269 60.97 1.45 -34.35
N MET A 270 60.71 2.75 -34.42
CA MET A 270 61.77 3.75 -34.55
C MET A 270 62.60 3.96 -33.27
N PHE A 271 62.18 3.36 -32.16
CA PHE A 271 62.88 3.32 -30.88
C PHE A 271 63.45 1.92 -30.55
N ALA A 272 63.50 1.00 -31.53
CA ALA A 272 64.01 -0.36 -31.36
C ALA A 272 65.41 -0.42 -30.72
N ARG A 273 66.26 0.59 -30.94
CA ARG A 273 67.59 0.70 -30.30
C ARG A 273 67.57 0.89 -28.78
N PHE A 274 66.43 1.25 -28.19
CA PHE A 274 66.29 1.56 -26.76
C PHE A 274 65.38 0.59 -26.00
N LEU A 275 64.55 -0.15 -26.73
CA LEU A 275 63.65 -1.17 -26.19
C LEU A 275 64.32 -2.54 -26.29
N LYS A 276 63.91 -3.48 -25.42
CA LYS A 276 64.32 -4.87 -25.59
C LYS A 276 63.65 -5.45 -26.87
N PRO A 277 64.33 -6.34 -27.61
CA PRO A 277 63.73 -7.02 -28.76
C PRO A 277 62.41 -7.71 -28.37
#